data_AF-A0A348W8Q1-F1
#
_entry.id   AF-A0A348W8Q1-F1
#
_cell.length_a   1.000
_cell.length_b   1.000
_cell.length_c   1.000
_cell.angle_alpha   90.00
_cell.angle_beta   90.00
_cell.angle_gamma   90.00
#
_symmetry.space_group_name_H-M   'P 1'
#
loop_
_entity.id
_entity.type
_entity.pdbx_description
1 polymer ?
#
loop_
_entity_poly.entity_id
_entity_poly.type
_entity_poly.pdbx_seq_one_letter_code
_entity_poly.pdbx_strand_id
1 'polypeptide(L)'
;MLRGAVISIPLMKFYLVWANPATRRKSWSLGALALSLAAHLALAPAISGDWPEPARQATEMVTALLPLVLTWFVLDVFLDRPERQAIAGPAFGLAGIVALACLFDLGPWYVQALPMLLLYAGLIAVLMHSGRGDLVEGRRGFRVIFASLILVYAIGWRMIEILHLPGLPPPWMDTGHVAFLFVMMMVFAGRALEPGHDLWAEEAPRDPVPAADVAAADALLVTRVRTAMEGELWRREGLTIGGMAEELGVP
;
A
#
# COMPACT_ATOMS: atom_id res chain seq x y z
N MET A 1 -10.25 3.35 -24.15
CA MET A 1 -8.81 3.00 -24.22
C MET A 1 -8.11 3.11 -22.86
N LEU A 2 -8.16 4.25 -22.16
CA LEU A 2 -7.52 4.44 -20.85
C LEU A 2 -7.91 3.39 -19.79
N ARG A 3 -9.21 3.04 -19.66
CA ARG A 3 -9.66 2.00 -18.71
C ARG A 3 -8.99 0.64 -18.92
N GLY A 4 -8.89 0.20 -20.17
CA GLY A 4 -8.22 -1.05 -20.51
C GLY A 4 -6.75 -1.05 -20.10
N ALA A 5 -6.08 0.10 -20.20
CA ALA A 5 -4.73 0.26 -19.70
C ALA A 5 -4.67 0.21 -18.16
N VAL A 6 -5.58 0.90 -17.46
CA VAL A 6 -5.66 0.86 -15.98
C VAL A 6 -5.90 -0.56 -15.46
N ILE A 7 -6.60 -1.42 -16.21
CA ILE A 7 -6.84 -2.82 -15.86
C ILE A 7 -5.61 -3.69 -16.20
N SER A 8 -5.00 -3.50 -17.37
CA SER A 8 -3.91 -4.36 -17.84
C SER A 8 -2.60 -4.16 -17.08
N ILE A 9 -2.29 -2.92 -16.67
CA ILE A 9 -1.06 -2.59 -15.91
C ILE A 9 -0.95 -3.38 -14.59
N PRO A 10 -1.93 -3.34 -13.67
CA PRO A 10 -1.84 -4.05 -12.41
C PRO A 10 -1.91 -5.57 -12.58
N LEU A 11 -2.65 -6.08 -13.58
CA LEU A 11 -2.66 -7.52 -13.90
C LEU A 11 -1.31 -8.00 -14.43
N MET A 12 -0.68 -7.25 -15.34
CA MET A 12 0.66 -7.54 -15.83
C MET A 12 1.68 -7.56 -14.69
N LYS A 13 1.62 -6.58 -13.78
CA LYS A 13 2.50 -6.57 -12.60
C LYS A 13 2.26 -7.73 -11.66
N PHE A 14 0.99 -8.04 -11.38
CA PHE A 14 0.65 -9.21 -10.59
C PHE A 14 1.33 -10.44 -11.16
N TYR A 15 1.21 -10.67 -12.47
CA TYR A 15 1.89 -11.78 -13.14
C TYR A 15 3.42 -11.75 -12.98
N LEU A 16 4.06 -10.60 -13.21
CA LEU A 16 5.52 -10.45 -13.08
C LEU A 16 6.02 -10.71 -11.65
N VAL A 17 5.34 -10.17 -10.63
CA VAL A 17 5.70 -10.35 -9.21
C VAL A 17 5.35 -11.75 -8.72
N TRP A 18 4.28 -12.35 -9.24
CA TRP A 18 3.86 -13.72 -8.91
C TRP A 18 4.77 -14.79 -9.51
N ALA A 19 5.32 -14.53 -10.71
CA ALA A 19 6.26 -15.41 -11.38
C ALA A 19 7.57 -15.61 -10.60
N ASN A 20 7.99 -14.60 -9.81
CA ASN A 20 9.17 -14.69 -8.96
C ASN A 20 8.80 -15.32 -7.58
N PRO A 21 9.39 -16.47 -7.20
CA PRO A 21 9.10 -17.14 -5.93
C PRO A 21 9.36 -16.28 -4.69
N ALA A 22 10.39 -15.42 -4.73
CA ALA A 22 10.77 -14.57 -3.60
C ALA A 22 9.72 -13.50 -3.28
N THR A 23 8.94 -13.08 -4.28
CA THR A 23 7.97 -11.99 -4.17
C THR A 23 6.51 -12.46 -4.25
N ARG A 24 6.31 -13.77 -4.48
CA ARG A 24 5.00 -14.37 -4.72
C ARG A 24 4.00 -14.16 -3.58
N ARG A 25 4.45 -14.14 -2.32
CA ARG A 25 3.54 -13.96 -1.16
C ARG A 25 2.83 -12.62 -1.20
N LYS A 26 3.56 -11.53 -1.42
CA LYS A 26 3.02 -10.16 -1.52
C LYS A 26 2.24 -9.91 -2.82
N SER A 27 2.45 -10.73 -3.86
CA SER A 27 1.74 -10.59 -5.14
C SER A 27 0.22 -10.79 -5.01
N TRP A 28 -0.24 -11.61 -4.06
CA TRP A 28 -1.67 -11.92 -3.93
C TRP A 28 -2.53 -10.71 -3.57
N SER A 29 -2.03 -9.83 -2.70
CA SER A 29 -2.74 -8.59 -2.35
C SER A 29 -2.84 -7.65 -3.54
N LEU A 30 -1.78 -7.56 -4.36
CA LEU A 30 -1.79 -6.82 -5.63
C LEU A 30 -2.76 -7.42 -6.65
N GLY A 31 -2.80 -8.74 -6.79
CA GLY A 31 -3.72 -9.44 -7.69
C GLY A 31 -5.18 -9.24 -7.30
N ALA A 32 -5.49 -9.35 -6.01
CA ALA A 32 -6.82 -9.06 -5.49
C ALA A 32 -7.21 -7.60 -5.74
N LEU A 33 -6.29 -6.64 -5.56
CA LEU A 33 -6.55 -5.22 -5.81
C LEU A 33 -6.79 -4.97 -7.30
N ALA A 34 -5.98 -5.58 -8.17
CA ALA A 34 -6.15 -5.50 -9.61
C ALA A 34 -7.53 -6.00 -10.05
N LEU A 35 -7.98 -7.13 -9.50
CA LEU A 35 -9.28 -7.73 -9.79
C LEU A 35 -10.43 -6.83 -9.30
N SER A 36 -10.35 -6.34 -8.06
CA SER A 36 -11.40 -5.51 -7.45
C SER A 36 -11.52 -4.16 -8.17
N LEU A 37 -10.38 -3.56 -8.55
CA LEU A 37 -10.35 -2.32 -9.33
C LEU A 37 -10.86 -2.52 -10.76
N ALA A 38 -10.53 -3.66 -11.39
CA ALA A 38 -11.05 -4.00 -12.71
C ALA A 38 -12.55 -4.18 -12.69
N ALA A 39 -13.10 -4.85 -11.67
CA ALA A 39 -14.53 -4.97 -11.46
C ALA A 39 -15.19 -3.59 -11.29
N HIS A 40 -14.61 -2.72 -10.45
CA HIS A 40 -15.12 -1.35 -10.24
C HIS A 40 -15.17 -0.55 -11.55
N LEU A 41 -14.10 -0.58 -12.34
CA LEU A 41 -14.02 0.14 -13.62
C LEU A 41 -14.94 -0.45 -14.70
N ALA A 42 -15.22 -1.75 -14.63
CA ALA A 42 -16.11 -2.43 -15.56
C ALA A 42 -17.60 -2.14 -15.28
N LEU A 43 -17.96 -1.75 -14.06
CA LEU A 43 -19.34 -1.37 -13.70
C LEU A 43 -19.81 -0.06 -14.30
N ALA A 44 -18.91 0.73 -14.90
CA ALA A 44 -19.29 1.97 -15.54
C ALA A 44 -20.33 1.74 -16.66
N PRO A 45 -21.35 2.61 -16.81
CA PRO A 45 -22.49 2.38 -17.72
C PRO A 45 -22.11 2.09 -19.17
N ALA A 46 -21.02 2.70 -19.66
CA ALA A 46 -20.50 2.48 -21.00
C ALA A 46 -19.99 1.06 -21.29
N ILE A 47 -19.81 0.22 -20.26
CA ILE A 47 -19.33 -1.17 -20.37
C ILE A 47 -20.41 -2.14 -19.90
N SER A 48 -20.95 -1.91 -18.70
CA SER A 48 -21.90 -2.80 -18.05
C SER A 48 -23.36 -2.60 -18.48
N GLY A 49 -23.66 -1.58 -19.30
CA GLY A 49 -25.04 -1.19 -19.62
C GLY A 49 -25.89 -2.31 -20.22
N ASP A 50 -25.27 -3.19 -21.01
CA ASP A 50 -25.95 -4.32 -21.67
C ASP A 50 -25.70 -5.66 -20.97
N TRP A 51 -25.11 -5.66 -19.78
CA TRP A 51 -24.79 -6.92 -19.08
C TRP A 51 -26.05 -7.56 -18.48
N PRO A 52 -26.15 -8.90 -18.48
CA PRO A 52 -27.16 -9.60 -17.72
C PRO A 52 -27.07 -9.26 -16.23
N GLU A 53 -28.22 -9.15 -15.56
CA GLU A 53 -28.31 -8.83 -14.13
C GLU A 53 -27.38 -9.68 -13.24
N PRO A 54 -27.26 -11.01 -13.43
CA PRO A 54 -26.35 -11.82 -12.61
C PRO A 54 -24.87 -11.44 -12.75
N ALA A 55 -24.45 -11.02 -13.94
CA ALA A 55 -23.08 -10.60 -14.21
C ALA A 55 -22.77 -9.25 -13.55
N ARG A 56 -23.74 -8.33 -13.57
CA ARG A 56 -23.62 -7.03 -12.89
C ARG A 56 -23.53 -7.21 -11.37
N GLN A 57 -24.44 -8.01 -10.79
CA GLN A 57 -24.43 -8.30 -9.35
C GLN A 57 -23.13 -8.96 -8.88
N ALA A 58 -22.62 -9.96 -9.63
CA ALA A 58 -21.34 -10.58 -9.29
C ALA A 58 -20.18 -9.55 -9.30
N THR A 59 -20.20 -8.60 -10.24
CA THR A 59 -19.18 -7.56 -10.35
C THR A 59 -19.30 -6.50 -9.25
N GLU A 60 -20.53 -6.16 -8.84
CA GLU A 60 -20.82 -5.31 -7.67
C GLU A 60 -20.30 -5.96 -6.38
N MET A 61 -20.52 -7.27 -6.20
CA MET A 61 -19.99 -8.01 -5.05
C MET A 61 -18.47 -7.97 -4.98
N VAL A 62 -17.78 -8.17 -6.11
CA VAL A 62 -16.31 -8.08 -6.17
C VAL A 62 -15.85 -6.64 -5.88
N THR A 63 -16.56 -5.64 -6.37
CA THR A 63 -16.27 -4.22 -6.13
C THR A 63 -16.47 -3.84 -4.66
N ALA A 64 -17.47 -4.40 -3.98
CA ALA A 64 -17.73 -4.14 -2.57
C ALA A 64 -16.59 -4.63 -1.64
N LEU A 65 -15.74 -5.55 -2.11
CA LEU A 65 -14.55 -6.00 -1.39
C LEU A 65 -13.37 -5.03 -1.49
N LEU A 66 -13.45 -3.98 -2.31
CA LEU A 66 -12.36 -3.04 -2.55
C LEU A 66 -11.77 -2.44 -1.26
N PRO A 67 -12.54 -2.03 -0.23
CA PRO A 67 -11.98 -1.52 1.02
C PRO A 67 -11.14 -2.56 1.77
N LEU A 68 -11.59 -3.81 1.78
CA LEU A 68 -10.88 -4.93 2.41
C LEU A 68 -9.56 -5.21 1.68
N VAL A 69 -9.62 -5.29 0.36
CA VAL A 69 -8.47 -5.60 -0.48
C VAL A 69 -7.46 -4.45 -0.51
N LEU A 70 -7.92 -3.20 -0.54
CA LEU A 70 -7.04 -2.03 -0.46
C LEU A 70 -6.33 -1.98 0.91
N THR A 71 -7.05 -2.28 2.00
CA THR A 71 -6.45 -2.39 3.33
C THR A 71 -5.38 -3.48 3.35
N TRP A 72 -5.69 -4.65 2.79
CA TRP A 72 -4.71 -5.75 2.69
C TRP A 72 -3.47 -5.32 1.91
N PHE A 73 -3.65 -4.70 0.73
CA PHE A 73 -2.56 -4.21 -0.10
C PHE A 73 -1.69 -3.17 0.63
N VAL A 74 -2.31 -2.19 1.30
CA VAL A 74 -1.59 -1.18 2.07
C VAL A 74 -0.75 -1.83 3.17
N LEU A 75 -1.36 -2.71 3.97
CA LEU A 75 -0.67 -3.39 5.07
C LEU A 75 0.44 -4.33 4.61
N ASP A 76 0.29 -5.00 3.47
CA ASP A 76 1.23 -6.02 3.02
C ASP A 76 2.41 -5.45 2.23
N VAL A 77 2.18 -4.36 1.49
CA VAL A 77 3.20 -3.72 0.64
C VAL A 77 3.92 -2.57 1.34
N PHE A 78 3.21 -1.78 2.16
CA PHE A 78 3.75 -0.53 2.69
C PHE A 78 4.17 -0.60 4.16
N LEU A 79 3.66 -1.57 4.93
CA LEU A 79 4.03 -1.75 6.33
C LEU A 79 5.00 -2.91 6.52
N ASP A 80 5.91 -2.73 7.47
CA ASP A 80 6.82 -3.78 7.90
C ASP A 80 6.13 -4.72 8.91
N ARG A 81 6.71 -5.92 9.07
CA ARG A 81 6.09 -7.04 9.81
C ARG A 81 5.61 -6.71 11.24
N PRO A 82 6.39 -6.02 12.11
CA PRO A 82 5.97 -5.79 13.50
C PRO A 82 4.80 -4.79 13.58
N GLU A 83 4.85 -3.71 12.81
CA GLU A 83 3.78 -2.71 12.77
C GLU A 83 2.50 -3.29 12.17
N ARG A 84 2.63 -4.07 11.09
CA ARG A 84 1.51 -4.79 10.49
C ARG A 84 0.81 -5.69 11.49
N GLN A 85 1.56 -6.42 12.33
CA GLN A 85 0.95 -7.31 13.33
C GLN A 85 0.16 -6.55 14.40
N ALA A 86 0.62 -5.36 14.80
CA ALA A 86 -0.07 -4.55 15.81
C ALA A 86 -1.43 -4.02 15.30
N ILE A 87 -1.53 -3.69 14.00
CA ILE A 87 -2.73 -3.04 13.46
C ILE A 87 -3.58 -3.91 12.53
N ALA A 88 -3.09 -5.05 12.07
CA ALA A 88 -3.81 -5.88 11.09
C ALA A 88 -5.18 -6.32 11.61
N GLY A 89 -5.26 -6.75 12.87
CA GLY A 89 -6.53 -7.16 13.50
C GLY A 89 -7.63 -6.09 13.41
N PRO A 90 -7.44 -4.90 14.02
CA PRO A 90 -8.44 -3.85 13.98
C PRO A 90 -8.68 -3.32 12.55
N ALA A 91 -7.64 -3.21 11.71
CA ALA A 91 -7.79 -2.73 10.34
C ALA A 91 -8.64 -3.70 9.48
N PHE A 92 -8.39 -5.01 9.55
CA PHE A 92 -9.19 -6.01 8.85
C PHE A 92 -10.60 -6.12 9.41
N GLY A 93 -10.77 -5.99 10.73
CA GLY A 93 -12.09 -5.96 11.37
C GLY A 93 -12.94 -4.81 10.82
N LEU A 94 -12.38 -3.59 10.82
CA LEU A 94 -13.07 -2.41 10.30
C LEU A 94 -13.31 -2.50 8.79
N ALA A 95 -12.32 -2.97 8.02
CA ALA A 95 -12.47 -3.14 6.57
C ALA A 95 -13.53 -4.21 6.21
N GLY A 96 -13.65 -5.27 7.02
CA GLY A 96 -14.71 -6.26 6.88
C GLY A 96 -16.09 -5.68 7.17
N ILE A 97 -16.23 -4.84 8.21
CA ILE A 97 -17.49 -4.12 8.50
C ILE A 97 -17.87 -3.22 7.33
N VAL A 98 -16.92 -2.46 6.77
CA VAL A 98 -17.16 -1.59 5.60
C VAL A 98 -17.60 -2.42 4.39
N ALA A 99 -16.89 -3.50 4.09
CA ALA A 99 -17.24 -4.37 2.95
C ALA A 99 -18.63 -4.99 3.11
N LEU A 100 -18.99 -5.43 4.33
CA LEU A 100 -20.31 -5.96 4.65
C LEU A 100 -21.39 -4.89 4.48
N ALA A 101 -21.13 -3.67 4.97
CA ALA A 101 -22.07 -2.56 4.83
C ALA A 101 -22.32 -2.19 3.36
N CYS A 102 -21.30 -2.28 2.50
CA CYS A 102 -21.43 -2.10 1.06
C CYS A 102 -22.17 -3.26 0.37
N LEU A 103 -21.96 -4.50 0.80
CA LEU A 103 -22.59 -5.69 0.20
C LEU A 103 -24.09 -5.79 0.50
N PHE A 104 -24.50 -5.45 1.71
CA PHE A 104 -25.88 -5.63 2.19
C PHE A 104 -26.69 -4.33 2.23
N ASP A 105 -26.11 -3.23 1.73
CA ASP A 105 -26.69 -1.89 1.77
C ASP A 105 -27.31 -1.57 3.14
N LEU A 106 -26.48 -1.68 4.19
CA LEU A 106 -26.93 -1.63 5.58
C LEU A 106 -27.30 -0.19 6.00
N GLY A 107 -28.48 0.26 5.55
CA GLY A 107 -29.10 1.50 5.98
C GLY A 107 -28.56 2.74 5.25
N PRO A 108 -28.66 3.93 5.87
CA PRO A 108 -28.33 5.18 5.20
C PRO A 108 -26.84 5.32 4.89
N TRP A 109 -26.51 6.13 3.88
CA TRP A 109 -25.16 6.29 3.32
C TRP A 109 -24.05 6.52 4.36
N TYR A 110 -24.35 7.17 5.49
CA TYR A 110 -23.36 7.45 6.54
C TYR A 110 -22.90 6.20 7.29
N VAL A 111 -23.69 5.12 7.31
CA VAL A 111 -23.31 3.83 7.91
C VAL A 111 -22.16 3.18 7.13
N GLN A 112 -22.11 3.40 5.81
CA GLN A 112 -21.01 2.93 4.96
C GLN A 112 -19.85 3.94 4.93
N ALA A 113 -20.17 5.24 4.85
CA ALA A 113 -19.19 6.29 4.67
C ALA A 113 -18.29 6.52 5.89
N LEU A 114 -18.87 6.65 7.10
CA LEU A 114 -18.09 6.99 8.30
C LEU A 114 -17.04 5.92 8.64
N PRO A 115 -17.37 4.61 8.68
CA PRO A 115 -16.38 3.58 8.93
C PRO A 115 -15.28 3.53 7.85
N MET A 116 -15.63 3.80 6.59
CA MET A 116 -14.66 3.84 5.49
C MET A 116 -13.69 5.04 5.61
N LEU A 117 -14.20 6.21 5.98
CA LEU A 117 -13.38 7.39 6.26
C LEU A 117 -12.43 7.12 7.44
N LEU A 118 -12.94 6.53 8.53
CA LEU A 118 -12.14 6.17 9.69
C LEU A 118 -11.06 5.15 9.34
N LEU A 119 -11.39 4.15 8.52
CA LEU A 119 -10.44 3.14 8.05
C LEU A 119 -9.28 3.79 7.28
N TYR A 120 -9.59 4.61 6.26
CA TYR A 120 -8.57 5.20 5.42
C TYR A 120 -7.77 6.29 6.14
N ALA A 121 -8.41 7.10 6.99
CA ALA A 121 -7.71 8.06 7.84
C ALA A 121 -6.79 7.36 8.84
N GLY A 122 -7.23 6.26 9.44
CA GLY A 122 -6.42 5.43 10.33
C GLY A 122 -5.21 4.83 9.62
N LEU A 123 -5.39 4.30 8.41
CA LEU A 123 -4.29 3.79 7.59
C LEU A 123 -3.28 4.90 7.24
N ILE A 124 -3.73 6.10 6.89
CA ILE A 124 -2.85 7.25 6.64
C ILE A 124 -2.05 7.59 7.90
N ALA A 125 -2.70 7.67 9.07
CA ALA A 125 -2.04 8.00 10.33
C ALA A 125 -0.95 6.98 10.69
N VAL A 126 -1.23 5.70 10.48
CA VAL A 126 -0.26 4.62 10.65
C VAL A 126 0.91 4.77 9.67
N LEU A 127 0.65 4.98 8.38
CA LEU A 127 1.71 5.14 7.38
C LEU A 127 2.65 6.31 7.72
N MET A 128 2.08 7.43 8.18
CA MET A 128 2.86 8.59 8.62
C MET A 128 3.70 8.31 9.86
N HIS A 129 3.21 7.45 10.78
CA HIS A 129 3.94 7.07 11.97
C HIS A 129 5.07 6.06 11.66
N SER A 130 4.74 5.04 10.88
CA SER A 130 5.63 3.97 10.40
C SER A 130 6.85 4.51 9.66
N GLY A 131 6.64 5.53 8.80
CA GLY A 131 7.71 6.14 8.04
C GLY A 131 8.86 6.69 8.91
N ARG A 132 8.65 7.02 10.19
CA ARG A 132 9.70 7.57 11.06
C ARG A 132 10.82 6.57 11.40
N GLY A 133 10.55 5.27 11.30
CA GLY A 133 11.53 4.23 11.62
C GLY A 133 12.39 3.75 10.46
N ASP A 134 12.04 4.12 9.22
CA ASP A 134 12.73 3.62 8.01
C ASP A 134 13.97 4.47 7.70
N LEU A 135 15.11 3.78 7.59
CA LEU A 135 16.43 4.36 7.33
C LEU A 135 16.72 4.61 5.86
N VAL A 136 15.98 3.94 4.97
CA VAL A 136 16.14 4.11 3.54
C VAL A 136 15.19 5.19 3.07
N GLU A 137 15.68 6.43 2.98
CA GLU A 137 14.89 7.62 2.63
C GLU A 137 14.04 7.44 1.36
N GLY A 138 14.60 6.82 0.31
CA GLY A 138 13.89 6.57 -0.95
C GLY A 138 12.70 5.62 -0.80
N ARG A 139 12.82 4.60 0.07
CA ARG A 139 11.76 3.64 0.38
C ARG A 139 10.70 4.30 1.27
N ARG A 140 11.14 5.02 2.32
CA ARG A 140 10.31 5.80 3.24
C ARG A 140 9.39 6.79 2.53
N GLY A 141 9.99 7.67 1.73
CA GLY A 141 9.26 8.75 1.06
C GLY A 141 8.22 8.21 0.08
N PHE A 142 8.58 7.20 -0.70
CA PHE A 142 7.64 6.55 -1.61
C PHE A 142 6.47 5.91 -0.85
N ARG A 143 6.76 5.14 0.20
CA ARG A 143 5.73 4.43 0.96
C ARG A 143 4.68 5.38 1.52
N VAL A 144 5.12 6.43 2.20
CA VAL A 144 4.22 7.41 2.82
C VAL A 144 3.48 8.21 1.76
N ILE A 145 4.19 8.84 0.82
CA ILE A 145 3.56 9.75 -0.16
C ILE A 145 2.57 8.99 -1.05
N PHE A 146 2.98 7.87 -1.61
CA PHE A 146 2.14 7.14 -2.56
C PHE A 146 0.90 6.53 -1.91
N ALA A 147 1.07 5.84 -0.77
CA ALA A 147 -0.06 5.21 -0.09
C ALA A 147 -1.02 6.26 0.48
N SER A 148 -0.51 7.36 1.06
CA SER A 148 -1.36 8.47 1.51
C SER A 148 -2.11 9.13 0.36
N LEU A 149 -1.49 9.35 -0.80
CA LEU A 149 -2.18 9.91 -1.97
C LEU A 149 -3.33 9.03 -2.45
N ILE A 150 -3.14 7.70 -2.52
CA ILE A 150 -4.21 6.77 -2.90
C ILE A 150 -5.35 6.78 -1.88
N LEU A 151 -5.04 6.78 -0.59
CA LEU A 151 -6.06 6.77 0.46
C LEU A 151 -6.84 8.09 0.51
N VAL A 152 -6.16 9.24 0.39
CA VAL A 152 -6.80 10.55 0.27
C VAL A 152 -7.68 10.61 -0.98
N TYR A 153 -7.20 10.07 -2.10
CA TYR A 153 -8.00 9.99 -3.32
C TYR A 153 -9.24 9.12 -3.13
N ALA A 154 -9.12 7.96 -2.49
CA ALA A 154 -10.24 7.06 -2.23
C ALA A 154 -11.29 7.72 -1.31
N ILE A 155 -10.85 8.46 -0.28
CA ILE A 155 -11.71 9.31 0.56
C ILE A 155 -12.44 10.34 -0.30
N GLY A 156 -11.69 11.11 -1.10
CA GLY A 156 -12.23 12.18 -1.93
C GLY A 156 -13.25 11.66 -2.94
N TRP A 157 -12.92 10.58 -3.65
CA TRP A 157 -13.84 9.94 -4.60
C TRP A 157 -15.13 9.51 -3.91
N ARG A 158 -15.03 8.86 -2.74
CA ARG A 158 -16.20 8.39 -2.02
C ARG A 158 -17.07 9.52 -1.49
N MET A 159 -16.46 10.62 -1.06
CA MET A 159 -17.19 11.85 -0.69
C MET A 159 -17.95 12.44 -1.88
N ILE A 160 -17.36 12.42 -3.08
CA ILE A 160 -18.04 12.90 -4.29
C ILE A 160 -19.26 12.02 -4.60
N GLU A 161 -19.14 10.70 -4.50
CA GLU A 161 -20.26 9.76 -4.70
C GLU A 161 -21.40 9.98 -3.69
N ILE A 162 -21.07 10.37 -2.45
CA ILE A 162 -22.06 10.70 -1.41
C ILE A 162 -22.74 12.06 -1.67
N LEU A 163 -21.94 13.08 -2.02
CA LEU A 163 -22.41 14.46 -2.22
C LEU A 163 -23.25 14.61 -3.50
N HIS A 164 -22.97 13.81 -4.53
CA HIS A 164 -23.74 13.80 -5.77
C HIS A 164 -24.96 12.86 -5.67
N LEU A 165 -25.98 13.32 -4.95
CA LEU A 165 -27.38 12.90 -5.14
C LEU A 165 -27.85 13.25 -6.58
N PRO A 166 -28.88 12.60 -7.15
CA PRO A 166 -28.97 12.07 -8.52
C PRO A 166 -29.01 13.13 -9.64
N GLY A 167 -27.94 13.90 -9.76
CA GLY A 167 -27.58 14.65 -10.96
C GLY A 167 -26.48 13.89 -11.68
N LEU A 168 -26.58 13.77 -13.01
CA LEU A 168 -25.53 13.16 -13.81
C LEU A 168 -24.18 13.77 -13.41
N PRO A 169 -23.20 12.97 -12.93
CA PRO A 169 -21.89 13.49 -12.63
C PRO A 169 -21.31 14.12 -13.92
N PRO A 170 -20.54 15.21 -13.80
CA PRO A 170 -19.98 15.85 -14.97
C PRO A 170 -19.15 14.85 -15.80
N PRO A 171 -19.23 14.85 -17.14
CA PRO A 171 -18.58 13.84 -17.98
C PRO A 171 -17.05 13.82 -17.84
N TRP A 172 -16.44 14.93 -17.40
CA TRP A 172 -15.02 15.00 -17.11
C TRP A 172 -14.60 14.25 -15.83
N MET A 173 -15.51 14.00 -14.89
CA MET A 173 -15.21 13.39 -13.60
C MET A 173 -14.76 11.94 -13.74
N ASP A 174 -15.49 11.15 -14.53
CA ASP A 174 -15.16 9.76 -14.83
C ASP A 174 -13.84 9.66 -15.62
N THR A 175 -13.62 10.56 -16.58
CA THR A 175 -12.35 10.64 -17.32
C THR A 175 -11.19 10.98 -16.38
N GLY A 176 -11.39 11.94 -15.47
CA GLY A 176 -10.40 12.33 -14.46
C GLY A 176 -10.08 11.20 -13.49
N HIS A 177 -11.07 10.40 -13.10
CA HIS A 177 -10.89 9.23 -12.24
C HIS A 177 -9.98 8.19 -12.87
N VAL A 178 -10.31 7.79 -14.10
CA VAL A 178 -9.51 6.81 -14.84
C VAL A 178 -8.11 7.35 -15.12
N ALA A 179 -7.97 8.63 -15.45
CA ALA A 179 -6.68 9.27 -15.68
C ALA A 179 -5.80 9.30 -14.41
N PHE A 180 -6.38 9.65 -13.26
CA PHE A 180 -5.67 9.62 -11.97
C PHE A 180 -5.18 8.21 -11.64
N LEU A 181 -6.06 7.21 -11.72
CA LEU A 181 -5.71 5.81 -11.47
C LEU A 181 -4.63 5.33 -12.45
N PHE A 182 -4.69 5.72 -13.72
CA PHE A 182 -3.66 5.41 -14.70
C PHE A 182 -2.29 5.95 -14.29
N VAL A 183 -2.21 7.23 -13.91
CA VAL A 183 -0.96 7.85 -13.45
C VAL A 183 -0.44 7.16 -12.19
N MET A 184 -1.30 6.88 -11.21
CA MET A 184 -0.89 6.16 -10.00
C MET A 184 -0.39 4.75 -10.31
N MET A 185 -1.04 4.03 -11.21
CA MET A 185 -0.60 2.70 -11.63
C MET A 185 0.73 2.75 -12.38
N MET A 186 0.98 3.79 -13.19
CA MET A 186 2.27 4.01 -13.86
C MET A 186 3.39 4.34 -12.87
N VAL A 187 3.15 5.25 -11.93
CA VAL A 187 4.11 5.61 -10.88
C VAL A 187 4.45 4.37 -10.03
N PHE A 188 3.43 3.62 -9.62
CA PHE A 188 3.63 2.34 -8.93
C PHE A 188 4.40 1.35 -9.79
N ALA A 189 4.26 1.39 -11.12
CA ALA A 189 4.92 0.45 -12.03
C ALA A 189 6.42 0.71 -12.08
N GLY A 190 6.78 1.96 -12.32
CA GLY A 190 8.18 2.36 -12.37
C GLY A 190 8.90 2.01 -11.08
N ARG A 191 8.29 2.33 -9.93
CA ARG A 191 8.90 2.07 -8.61
C ARG A 191 8.90 0.60 -8.21
N ALA A 192 7.87 -0.16 -8.57
CA ALA A 192 7.82 -1.60 -8.27
C ALA A 192 8.82 -2.42 -9.09
N LEU A 193 9.19 -1.95 -10.28
CA LEU A 193 10.11 -2.64 -11.20
C LEU A 193 11.55 -2.13 -11.09
N GLU A 194 11.81 -1.13 -10.25
CA GLU A 194 13.13 -0.54 -10.06
C GLU A 194 14.08 -1.55 -9.38
N PRO A 195 15.20 -1.92 -10.02
CA PRO A 195 16.15 -2.87 -9.45
C PRO A 195 16.73 -2.36 -8.11
N GLY A 196 16.68 -3.18 -7.07
CA GLY A 196 17.24 -2.87 -5.75
C GLY A 196 16.30 -2.18 -4.76
N HIS A 197 15.07 -1.85 -5.16
CA HIS A 197 14.05 -1.35 -4.23
C HIS A 197 13.35 -2.53 -3.51
N ASP A 198 13.65 -2.70 -2.23
CA ASP A 198 13.22 -3.83 -1.39
C ASP A 198 11.74 -3.77 -0.96
N LEU A 199 10.86 -3.26 -1.83
CA LEU A 199 9.41 -3.22 -1.59
C LEU A 199 8.82 -4.63 -1.51
N TRP A 200 9.36 -5.54 -2.32
CA TRP A 200 8.82 -6.88 -2.51
C TRP A 200 9.50 -7.96 -1.68
N ALA A 201 10.75 -7.78 -1.26
CA ALA A 201 11.39 -8.77 -0.42
C ALA A 201 10.77 -8.76 0.98
N GLU A 202 10.72 -9.94 1.58
CA GLU A 202 10.60 -10.05 3.02
C GLU A 202 12.02 -10.02 3.58
N GLU A 203 12.26 -9.17 4.59
CA GLU A 203 13.47 -9.27 5.39
C GLU A 203 13.49 -10.67 6.00
N ALA A 204 14.39 -11.52 5.47
CA ALA A 204 14.64 -12.82 6.05
C ALA A 204 15.04 -12.61 7.52
N PRO A 205 14.58 -13.46 8.45
CA PRO A 205 15.12 -13.45 9.81
C PRO A 205 16.64 -13.58 9.68
N ARG A 206 17.37 -12.52 10.01
CA ARG A 206 18.82 -12.64 10.13
C ARG A 206 19.04 -13.46 11.38
N ASP A 207 19.57 -14.67 11.20
CA ASP A 207 20.06 -15.44 12.33
C ASP A 207 21.04 -14.56 13.09
N PRO A 208 20.88 -14.40 14.42
CA PRO A 208 21.80 -13.60 15.20
C PRO A 208 23.19 -14.20 15.02
N VAL A 209 24.12 -13.40 14.49
CA VAL A 209 25.52 -13.78 14.41
C VAL A 209 25.97 -14.12 15.83
N PRO A 210 26.51 -15.32 16.09
CA PRO A 210 26.95 -15.71 17.41
C PRO A 210 27.92 -14.66 17.96
N ALA A 211 27.59 -14.06 19.11
CA ALA A 211 28.40 -13.01 19.74
C ALA A 211 29.86 -13.44 20.02
N ALA A 212 30.10 -14.76 20.03
CA ALA A 212 31.41 -15.36 20.22
C ALA A 212 32.41 -15.04 19.09
N ASP A 213 31.95 -14.83 17.85
CA ASP A 213 32.84 -14.61 16.69
C ASP A 213 33.30 -13.14 16.56
N VAL A 214 32.61 -12.19 17.19
CA VAL A 214 32.96 -10.75 17.17
C VAL A 214 33.86 -10.36 18.36
N ALA A 215 33.86 -11.17 19.42
CA ALA A 215 34.52 -10.86 20.69
C ALA A 215 36.06 -10.88 20.64
N ALA A 216 36.66 -11.49 19.62
CA ALA A 216 38.12 -11.64 19.55
C ALA A 216 38.84 -10.53 18.77
N ALA A 217 38.16 -9.74 17.92
CA ALA A 217 38.84 -8.80 17.02
C ALA A 217 38.76 -7.33 17.43
N ASP A 218 37.63 -6.78 17.91
CA ASP A 218 37.61 -5.40 18.41
C ASP A 218 36.41 -5.09 19.33
N ALA A 219 36.47 -5.51 20.60
CA ALA A 219 35.48 -5.12 21.60
C ALA A 219 35.34 -3.59 21.75
N LEU A 220 36.43 -2.86 21.49
CA LEU A 220 36.48 -1.40 21.58
C LEU A 220 35.77 -0.71 20.40
N LEU A 221 35.91 -1.20 19.15
CA LEU A 221 35.09 -0.74 18.02
C LEU A 221 33.62 -1.04 18.25
N VAL A 222 33.29 -2.26 18.72
CA VAL A 222 31.91 -2.65 18.99
C VAL A 222 31.27 -1.70 20.01
N THR A 223 32.03 -1.29 21.03
CA THR A 223 31.55 -0.34 22.04
C THR A 223 31.36 1.05 21.44
N ARG A 224 32.31 1.56 20.64
CA ARG A 224 32.19 2.85 19.94
C ARG A 224 31.00 2.88 18.97
N VAL A 225 30.82 1.82 18.19
CA VAL A 225 29.67 1.65 17.28
C VAL A 225 28.38 1.64 18.08
N ARG A 226 28.32 0.91 19.20
CA ARG A 226 27.12 0.87 20.05
C ARG A 226 26.80 2.25 20.64
N THR A 227 27.79 2.98 21.15
CA THR A 227 27.59 4.35 21.66
C THR A 227 27.13 5.31 20.56
N ALA A 228 27.69 5.21 19.35
CA ALA A 228 27.23 5.99 18.20
C ALA A 228 25.80 5.58 17.75
N MET A 229 25.44 4.31 17.87
CA MET A 229 24.09 3.81 17.61
C MET A 229 23.08 4.34 18.65
N GLU A 230 23.47 4.36 19.93
CA GLU A 230 22.66 4.94 21.02
C GLU A 230 22.47 6.46 20.85
N GLY A 231 23.46 7.15 20.29
CA GLY A 231 23.38 8.56 19.91
C GLY A 231 22.56 8.85 18.64
N GLU A 232 21.84 7.86 18.10
CA GLU A 232 21.05 7.97 16.87
C GLU A 232 21.85 8.39 15.62
N LEU A 233 23.18 8.20 15.58
CA LEU A 233 24.02 8.58 14.43
C LEU A 233 23.52 7.98 13.10
N TRP A 234 22.96 6.77 13.19
CA TRP A 234 22.35 6.07 12.07
C TRP A 234 21.17 6.78 11.43
N ARG A 235 20.51 7.71 12.13
CA ARG A 235 19.41 8.50 11.58
C ARG A 235 19.86 9.68 10.73
N ARG A 236 21.17 9.96 10.69
CA ARG A 236 21.72 11.07 9.91
C ARG A 236 21.61 10.78 8.41
N GLU A 237 20.97 11.70 7.69
CA GLU A 237 20.78 11.61 6.25
C GLU A 237 22.13 11.54 5.51
N GLY A 238 22.25 10.62 4.55
CA GLY A 238 23.47 10.43 3.77
C GLY A 238 24.66 9.78 4.50
N LEU A 239 24.45 9.11 5.64
CA LEU A 239 25.52 8.38 6.34
C LEU A 239 26.07 7.25 5.46
N THR A 240 27.31 7.39 5.01
CA THR A 240 28.04 6.34 4.29
C THR A 240 28.89 5.52 5.25
N ILE A 241 29.33 4.33 4.85
CA ILE A 241 30.27 3.52 5.64
C ILE A 241 31.55 4.32 5.94
N GLY A 242 32.05 5.08 4.95
CA GLY A 242 33.19 5.98 5.13
C GLY A 242 32.91 7.13 6.10
N GLY A 243 31.73 7.76 6.02
CA GLY A 243 31.34 8.82 6.96
C GLY A 243 31.17 8.31 8.39
N MET A 244 30.66 7.09 8.56
CA MET A 244 30.58 6.45 9.87
C MET A 244 31.97 6.06 10.39
N ALA A 245 32.87 5.60 9.53
CA ALA A 245 34.24 5.26 9.88
C ALA A 245 35.06 6.49 10.30
N GLU A 246 34.94 7.61 9.57
CA GLU A 246 35.51 8.91 9.94
C GLU A 246 35.03 9.37 11.31
N GLU A 247 33.73 9.26 11.59
CA GLU A 247 33.14 9.69 12.86
C GLU A 247 33.52 8.78 14.05
N LEU A 248 33.82 7.51 13.77
CA LEU A 248 34.31 6.54 14.75
C LEU A 248 35.85 6.51 14.86
N GLY A 249 36.56 7.26 14.02
CA GLY A 249 38.03 7.33 13.98
C GLY A 249 38.70 6.02 13.55
N VAL A 250 38.07 5.31 12.61
CA VAL A 250 38.53 4.02 12.06
C VAL A 250 38.64 4.09 10.54
N PRO A 251 39.58 3.32 9.93
CA PRO A 251 39.84 3.36 8.50
C PRO A 251 38.71 2.74 7.65
#